data_AF-A0A7Y5FJ47-F1
#
_entry.id   AF-A0A7Y5FJ47-F1
#
_cell.length_a   1.000
_cell.length_b   1.000
_cell.length_c   1.000
_cell.angle_alpha   90.00
_cell.angle_beta   90.00
_cell.angle_gamma   90.00
#
_symmetry.space_group_name_H-M   'P 1'
#
loop_
_entity.id
_entity.type
_entity.pdbx_description
1 polymer ?
#
loop_
_entity_poly.entity_id
_entity_poly.type
_entity_poly.pdbx_seq_one_letter_code
_entity_poly.pdbx_strand_id
1 'polypeptide(L)'
;MIERDYLMRLVQQLAAVMRRILRLQEQEKYDQAQQEVEEAYGELLGLERELLISLAPATAAPLLGEAGKIRIAARLLQADAELAGRRGDPEAAYSLRSRALELYLEALAVAEQVEEEDYATLRRWSAEVEQAALADRYQRLLAAFLAG
;
A
#
# COMPACT_ATOMS: atom_id res chain seq x y z
N MET A 1 3.15 -4.99 -24.56
CA MET A 1 3.82 -6.26 -24.16
C MET A 1 4.84 -5.97 -23.06
N ILE A 2 5.86 -5.16 -23.34
CA ILE A 2 6.95 -4.83 -22.39
C ILE A 2 6.45 -4.27 -21.04
N GLU A 3 5.50 -3.33 -21.05
CA GLU A 3 4.99 -2.70 -19.81
C GLU A 3 4.21 -3.68 -18.93
N ARG A 4 3.31 -4.48 -19.53
CA ARG A 4 2.57 -5.54 -18.82
C ARG A 4 3.50 -6.59 -18.23
N ASP A 5 4.53 -6.99 -18.97
CA ASP A 5 5.53 -7.95 -18.50
C ASP A 5 6.37 -7.36 -17.35
N TYR A 6 6.69 -6.07 -17.42
CA TYR A 6 7.37 -5.37 -16.34
C TYR A 6 6.52 -5.30 -15.06
N LEU A 7 5.26 -4.88 -15.18
CA LEU A 7 4.34 -4.80 -14.04
C LEU A 7 4.15 -6.18 -13.40
N MET A 8 4.03 -7.23 -14.21
CA MET A 8 3.91 -8.60 -13.72
C MET A 8 5.16 -9.05 -12.95
N ARG A 9 6.37 -8.66 -13.40
CA ARG A 9 7.61 -8.91 -12.64
C ARG A 9 7.60 -8.17 -11.30
N LEU A 10 7.17 -6.91 -11.27
CA LEU A 10 7.07 -6.15 -10.01
C LEU A 10 6.09 -6.82 -9.04
N VAL A 11 4.95 -7.30 -9.51
CA VAL A 11 3.97 -8.03 -8.68
C VAL A 11 4.57 -9.32 -8.11
N GLN A 12 5.33 -10.08 -8.91
CA GLN A 12 6.02 -11.28 -8.45
C GLN A 12 7.09 -10.98 -7.41
N GLN A 13 7.86 -9.90 -7.61
CA GLN A 13 8.87 -9.44 -6.65
C GLN A 13 8.22 -8.97 -5.35
N LEU A 14 7.12 -8.19 -5.42
CA LEU A 14 6.34 -7.81 -4.25
C LEU A 14 5.84 -9.04 -3.49
N ALA A 15 5.30 -10.05 -4.17
CA ALA A 15 4.86 -11.28 -3.52
C ALA A 15 6.02 -12.01 -2.82
N ALA A 16 7.22 -11.98 -3.40
CA ALA A 16 8.42 -12.55 -2.77
C ALA A 16 8.84 -11.77 -1.51
N VAL A 17 8.83 -10.43 -1.57
CA VAL A 17 9.07 -9.54 -0.43
C VAL A 17 8.07 -9.82 0.70
N MET A 18 6.76 -9.84 0.39
CA MET A 18 5.71 -10.09 1.39
C MET A 18 5.87 -11.45 2.09
N ARG A 19 6.27 -12.50 1.36
CA ARG A 19 6.57 -13.81 1.96
C ARG A 19 7.78 -13.80 2.88
N ARG A 20 8.78 -12.94 2.64
CA ARG A 20 9.94 -12.79 3.54
C ARG A 20 9.55 -12.04 4.80
N ILE A 21 8.83 -10.92 4.64
CA ILE A 21 8.31 -10.11 5.76
C ILE A 21 7.46 -10.97 6.70
N LEU A 22 6.47 -11.71 6.15
CA LEU A 22 5.59 -12.56 6.95
C LEU A 22 6.37 -13.58 7.78
N ARG A 23 7.36 -14.24 7.17
CA ARG A 23 8.21 -15.23 7.85
C ARG A 23 9.06 -14.61 8.96
N LEU A 24 9.54 -13.38 8.77
CA LEU A 24 10.30 -12.67 9.78
C LEU A 24 9.39 -12.24 10.95
N GLN A 25 8.16 -11.81 10.66
CA GLN A 25 7.16 -11.51 11.68
C GLN A 25 6.80 -12.73 12.52
N GLU A 26 6.60 -13.90 11.89
CA GLU A 26 6.36 -15.18 12.59
C GLU A 26 7.52 -15.57 13.53
N GLN A 27 8.74 -15.09 13.23
CA GLN A 27 9.94 -15.29 14.05
C GLN A 27 10.18 -14.12 15.02
N GLU A 28 9.25 -13.16 15.11
CA GLU A 28 9.36 -11.93 15.91
C GLU A 28 10.59 -11.06 15.58
N LYS A 29 11.14 -11.22 14.37
CA LYS A 29 12.30 -10.48 13.86
C LYS A 29 11.87 -9.17 13.20
N TYR A 30 11.21 -8.31 13.97
CA TYR A 30 10.57 -7.11 13.44
C TYR A 30 11.54 -6.10 12.82
N ASP A 31 12.79 -6.02 13.30
CA ASP A 31 13.83 -5.14 12.70
C ASP A 31 14.27 -5.60 11.32
N GLN A 32 14.46 -6.91 11.16
CA GLN A 32 14.79 -7.47 9.85
C GLN A 32 13.60 -7.37 8.89
N ALA A 33 12.37 -7.56 9.39
CA ALA A 33 11.17 -7.38 8.58
C ALA A 33 11.01 -5.93 8.10
N GLN A 34 11.35 -4.96 8.95
CA GLN A 34 11.32 -3.54 8.59
C GLN A 34 12.38 -3.21 7.53
N GLN A 35 13.60 -3.74 7.67
CA GLN A 35 14.65 -3.57 6.66
C GLN A 35 14.21 -4.13 5.29
N GLU A 36 13.56 -5.29 5.25
CA GLU A 36 13.02 -5.86 4.01
C GLU A 36 11.95 -4.97 3.36
N VAL A 37 11.12 -4.30 4.16
CA VAL A 37 10.14 -3.33 3.66
C VAL A 37 10.85 -2.09 3.09
N GLU A 38 11.81 -1.54 3.81
CA GLU A 38 12.60 -0.37 3.39
C GLU A 38 13.34 -0.61 2.07
N GLU A 39 14.02 -1.75 1.94
CA GLU A 39 14.71 -2.14 0.71
C GLU A 39 13.73 -2.29 -0.47
N ALA A 40 12.53 -2.84 -0.22
CA ALA A 40 11.53 -3.05 -1.26
C ALA A 40 11.00 -1.75 -1.88
N TYR A 41 10.98 -0.62 -1.16
CA TYR A 41 10.63 0.67 -1.76
C TYR A 41 11.63 1.05 -2.87
N GLY A 42 12.92 0.92 -2.59
CA GLY A 42 13.97 1.18 -3.56
C GLY A 42 13.95 0.20 -4.73
N GLU A 43 13.83 -1.10 -4.44
CA GLU A 43 13.86 -2.16 -5.47
C GLU A 43 12.65 -2.14 -6.41
N LEU A 44 11.44 -1.95 -5.87
CA LEU A 44 10.19 -2.10 -6.64
C LEU A 44 9.72 -0.79 -7.25
N LEU A 45 9.99 0.34 -6.58
CA LEU A 45 9.44 1.64 -6.95
C LEU A 45 10.52 2.66 -7.33
N GLY A 46 11.80 2.39 -7.04
CA GLY A 46 12.89 3.31 -7.32
C GLY A 46 12.86 4.57 -6.45
N LEU A 47 12.26 4.50 -5.27
CA LEU A 47 12.12 5.63 -4.34
C LEU A 47 12.37 5.20 -2.89
N GLU A 48 12.81 6.14 -2.08
CA GLU A 48 13.02 5.92 -0.65
C GLU A 48 11.69 5.95 0.11
N ARG A 49 11.59 5.11 1.14
CA ARG A 49 10.41 5.01 2.00
C ARG A 49 10.02 6.36 2.60
N GLU A 50 11.00 7.09 3.12
CA GLU A 50 10.84 8.38 3.79
C GLU A 50 10.25 9.42 2.84
N LEU A 51 10.67 9.40 1.56
CA LEU A 51 10.09 10.26 0.54
C LEU A 51 8.61 9.95 0.36
N LEU A 52 8.24 8.67 0.19
CA LEU A 52 6.84 8.30 0.05
C LEU A 52 6.04 8.72 1.29
N ILE A 53 6.57 8.50 2.49
CA ILE A 53 5.95 8.83 3.79
C ILE A 53 5.86 10.37 4.01
N SER A 54 6.67 11.18 3.34
CA SER A 54 6.57 12.64 3.45
C SER A 54 5.44 13.25 2.59
N LEU A 55 4.98 12.55 1.56
CA LEU A 55 4.05 13.08 0.56
C LEU A 55 2.59 12.73 0.88
N ALA A 56 1.65 13.63 0.54
CA ALA A 56 0.23 13.27 0.52
C ALA A 56 -0.04 12.23 -0.59
N PRO A 57 -1.01 11.30 -0.44
CA PRO A 57 -1.26 10.28 -1.46
C PRO A 57 -1.61 10.86 -2.85
N ALA A 58 -2.35 11.97 -2.89
CA ALA A 58 -2.65 12.72 -4.12
C ALA A 58 -1.43 13.31 -4.82
N THR A 59 -0.32 13.50 -4.11
CA THR A 59 0.96 13.96 -4.67
C THR A 59 1.86 12.77 -5.00
N ALA A 60 1.84 11.71 -4.19
CA ALA A 60 2.62 10.50 -4.42
C ALA A 60 2.13 9.72 -5.67
N ALA A 61 0.83 9.63 -5.89
CA ALA A 61 0.26 8.86 -6.99
C ALA A 61 0.75 9.34 -8.39
N PRO A 62 0.73 10.63 -8.73
CA PRO A 62 1.31 11.12 -9.99
C PRO A 62 2.80 10.85 -10.15
N LEU A 63 3.59 10.83 -9.07
CA LEU A 63 5.02 10.51 -9.12
C LEU A 63 5.27 9.03 -9.42
N LEU A 64 4.41 8.15 -8.91
CA LEU A 64 4.44 6.71 -9.19
C LEU A 64 3.94 6.39 -10.60
N GLY A 65 3.07 7.25 -11.15
CA GLY A 65 2.59 7.23 -12.54
C GLY A 65 1.48 6.22 -12.80
N GLU A 66 1.80 4.93 -12.71
CA GLU A 66 0.90 3.84 -13.12
C GLU A 66 0.18 3.20 -11.93
N ALA A 67 -1.09 2.83 -12.12
CA ALA A 67 -1.93 2.19 -11.10
C ALA A 67 -1.26 0.97 -10.43
N GLY A 68 -0.49 0.18 -11.18
CA GLY A 68 0.25 -0.97 -10.63
C GLY A 68 1.29 -0.57 -9.57
N LYS A 69 2.09 0.46 -9.84
CA LYS A 69 3.09 0.98 -8.89
C LYS A 69 2.43 1.62 -7.67
N ILE A 70 1.29 2.30 -7.88
CA ILE A 70 0.51 2.87 -6.78
C ILE A 70 -0.05 1.76 -5.87
N ARG A 71 -0.58 0.66 -6.43
CA ARG A 71 -1.00 -0.52 -5.64
C ARG A 71 0.17 -1.15 -4.87
N ILE A 72 1.36 -1.24 -5.48
CA ILE A 72 2.56 -1.76 -4.80
C ILE A 72 2.94 -0.86 -3.61
N ALA A 73 3.00 0.45 -3.82
CA ALA A 73 3.31 1.41 -2.77
C ALA A 73 2.32 1.34 -1.60
N ALA A 74 1.01 1.25 -1.89
CA ALA A 74 -0.02 1.06 -0.88
C ALA A 74 0.17 -0.24 -0.08
N ARG A 75 0.57 -1.34 -0.75
CA ARG A 75 0.84 -2.62 -0.09
C ARG A 75 2.09 -2.57 0.80
N LEU A 76 3.13 -1.85 0.40
CA LEU A 76 4.31 -1.63 1.26
C LEU A 76 3.97 -0.78 2.49
N LEU A 77 3.17 0.27 2.34
CA LEU A 77 2.67 1.07 3.48
C LEU A 77 1.82 0.23 4.44
N GLN A 78 1.02 -0.71 3.93
CA GLN A 78 0.26 -1.64 4.76
C GLN A 78 1.19 -2.57 5.55
N ALA A 79 2.31 -3.02 4.96
CA ALA A 79 3.31 -3.83 5.66
C ALA A 79 4.02 -3.02 6.76
N ASP A 80 4.40 -1.77 6.48
CA ASP A 80 4.91 -0.84 7.49
C ASP A 80 3.93 -0.68 8.66
N ALA A 81 2.64 -0.52 8.34
CA ALA A 81 1.60 -0.36 9.34
C ALA A 81 1.46 -1.59 10.24
N GLU A 82 1.55 -2.79 9.66
CA GLU A 82 1.50 -4.02 10.43
C GLU A 82 2.70 -4.15 11.36
N LEU A 83 3.91 -3.84 10.88
CA LEU A 83 5.14 -3.87 11.68
C LEU A 83 5.11 -2.85 12.81
N ALA A 84 4.63 -1.63 12.57
CA ALA A 84 4.44 -0.63 13.61
C ALA A 84 3.53 -1.14 14.74
N GLY A 85 2.40 -1.77 14.38
CA GLY A 85 1.48 -2.35 15.35
C GLY A 85 2.11 -3.48 16.17
N ARG A 86 2.90 -4.35 15.53
CA ARG A 86 3.63 -5.44 16.19
C ARG A 86 4.73 -4.93 17.15
N ARG A 87 5.30 -3.77 16.88
CA ARG A 87 6.28 -3.09 17.74
C ARG A 87 5.67 -2.31 18.90
N GLY A 88 4.34 -2.30 19.01
CA GLY A 88 3.64 -1.58 20.07
C GLY A 88 3.39 -0.10 19.76
N ASP A 89 3.44 0.30 18.49
CA ASP A 89 3.07 1.65 18.03
C ASP A 89 1.76 1.61 17.22
N PRO A 90 0.60 1.51 17.89
CA PRO A 90 -0.70 1.43 17.23
C PRO A 90 -1.11 2.75 16.54
N GLU A 91 -0.58 3.89 16.99
CA GLU A 91 -0.88 5.19 16.40
C GLU A 91 -0.20 5.32 15.04
N ALA A 92 1.09 5.00 14.94
CA ALA A 92 1.79 4.95 13.67
C ALA A 92 1.18 3.89 12.75
N ALA A 93 0.82 2.72 13.28
CA ALA A 93 0.12 1.68 12.52
C ALA A 93 -1.18 2.21 11.90
N TYR A 94 -2.02 2.88 12.69
CA TYR A 94 -3.27 3.43 12.20
C TYR A 94 -3.05 4.50 11.12
N SER A 95 -2.12 5.44 11.34
CA SER A 95 -1.77 6.47 10.37
C SER A 95 -1.32 5.87 9.04
N LEU A 96 -0.47 4.84 9.08
CA LEU A 96 0.02 4.14 7.90
C LEU A 96 -1.08 3.35 7.18
N ARG A 97 -2.01 2.68 7.90
CA ARG A 97 -3.16 1.98 7.29
C ARG A 97 -4.09 2.95 6.55
N SER A 98 -4.43 4.07 7.19
CA SER A 98 -5.24 5.12 6.56
C SER A 98 -4.60 5.57 5.26
N ARG A 99 -3.29 5.79 5.28
CA ARG A 99 -2.56 6.24 4.10
C ARG A 99 -2.39 5.20 3.01
N ALA A 100 -2.21 3.94 3.39
CA ALA A 100 -2.22 2.82 2.46
C ALA A 100 -3.58 2.73 1.74
N LEU A 101 -4.69 2.90 2.46
CA LEU A 101 -6.03 2.92 1.87
C LEU A 101 -6.24 4.11 0.93
N GLU A 102 -5.85 5.31 1.33
CA GLU A 102 -5.93 6.51 0.48
C GLU A 102 -5.13 6.33 -0.81
N LEU A 103 -3.89 5.81 -0.70
CA LEU A 103 -3.05 5.54 -1.86
C LEU A 103 -3.62 4.41 -2.73
N TYR A 104 -4.26 3.40 -2.14
CA TYR A 104 -4.93 2.36 -2.92
C TYR A 104 -6.11 2.94 -3.72
N LEU A 105 -6.90 3.84 -3.11
CA LEU A 105 -7.98 4.54 -3.80
C LEU A 105 -7.47 5.41 -4.95
N GLU A 106 -6.29 6.02 -4.83
CA GLU A 106 -5.62 6.69 -5.96
C GLU A 106 -5.35 5.73 -7.11
N ALA A 107 -4.83 4.54 -6.79
CA ALA A 107 -4.51 3.54 -7.80
C ALA A 107 -5.76 3.16 -8.60
N LEU A 108 -6.89 2.98 -7.92
CA LEU A 108 -8.15 2.62 -8.57
C LEU A 108 -8.75 3.79 -9.36
N ALA A 109 -8.58 5.03 -8.88
CA ALA A 109 -9.06 6.21 -9.58
C ALA A 109 -8.38 6.43 -10.94
N VAL A 110 -7.16 5.92 -11.13
CA VAL A 110 -6.40 6.01 -12.39
C VAL A 110 -6.29 4.67 -13.12
N ALA A 111 -6.84 3.59 -12.57
CA ALA A 111 -6.79 2.27 -13.20
C ALA A 111 -7.74 2.20 -14.41
N GLU A 112 -7.28 1.63 -15.52
CA GLU A 112 -8.14 1.33 -16.67
C GLU A 112 -9.18 0.25 -16.34
N GLN A 113 -8.81 -0.66 -15.44
CA GLN A 113 -9.64 -1.78 -15.00
C GLN A 113 -9.48 -1.96 -13.50
N VAL A 114 -10.62 -2.13 -12.82
CA VAL A 114 -10.72 -2.47 -11.41
C VAL A 114 -11.21 -3.90 -11.33
N GLU A 115 -10.44 -4.76 -10.69
CA GLU A 115 -10.70 -6.20 -10.63
C GLU A 115 -11.44 -6.59 -9.35
N GLU A 116 -12.05 -7.77 -9.28
CA GLU A 116 -12.72 -8.27 -8.06
C GLU A 116 -11.78 -8.28 -6.84
N GLU A 117 -10.48 -8.56 -7.06
CA GLU A 117 -9.46 -8.49 -6.00
C GLU A 117 -9.30 -7.07 -5.41
N ASP A 118 -9.48 -6.03 -6.23
CA ASP A 118 -9.42 -4.64 -5.77
C ASP A 118 -10.59 -4.33 -4.81
N TYR A 119 -11.80 -4.77 -5.17
CA TYR A 119 -12.97 -4.60 -4.30
C TYR A 119 -12.84 -5.40 -3.00
N ALA A 120 -12.31 -6.62 -3.07
CA ALA A 120 -12.03 -7.42 -1.88
C ALA A 120 -10.99 -6.74 -0.97
N THR A 121 -9.94 -6.17 -1.57
CA THR A 121 -8.91 -5.41 -0.85
C THR A 121 -9.49 -4.15 -0.20
N LEU A 122 -10.30 -3.37 -0.93
CA LEU A 122 -10.97 -2.18 -0.40
C LEU A 122 -11.86 -2.51 0.79
N ARG A 123 -12.72 -3.53 0.67
CA ARG A 123 -13.63 -3.94 1.75
C ARG A 123 -12.83 -4.30 3.00
N ARG A 124 -11.78 -5.10 2.84
CA ARG A 124 -10.91 -5.51 3.96
C ARG A 124 -10.23 -4.30 4.61
N TRP A 125 -9.56 -3.45 3.84
CA TRP A 125 -8.79 -2.33 4.39
C TRP A 125 -9.67 -1.22 4.94
N SER A 126 -10.85 -0.97 4.36
CA SER A 126 -11.82 -0.02 4.89
C SER A 126 -12.43 -0.44 6.23
N ALA A 127 -12.39 -1.73 6.58
CA ALA A 127 -12.86 -2.20 7.87
C ALA A 127 -11.87 -1.92 9.01
N GLU A 128 -10.61 -1.62 8.67
CA GLU A 128 -9.52 -1.36 9.62
C GLU A 128 -9.30 0.13 9.88
N VAL A 129 -9.98 1.02 9.13
CA VAL A 129 -9.81 2.46 9.18
C VAL A 129 -11.17 3.12 9.36
N GLU A 130 -11.26 4.12 10.25
CA GLU A 130 -12.49 4.88 10.40
C GLU A 130 -12.67 5.79 9.18
N GLN A 131 -13.81 5.70 8.50
CA GLN A 131 -14.04 6.49 7.29
C GLN A 131 -13.91 8.01 7.55
N ALA A 132 -14.32 8.46 8.74
CA ALA A 132 -14.22 9.86 9.15
C ALA A 132 -12.77 10.36 9.31
N ALA A 133 -11.79 9.45 9.43
CA ALA A 133 -10.37 9.79 9.51
C ALA A 133 -9.73 10.00 8.13
N LEU A 134 -10.38 9.56 7.05
CA LEU A 134 -9.92 9.79 5.68
C LEU A 134 -10.23 11.21 5.24
N ALA A 135 -9.40 11.78 4.34
CA ALA A 135 -9.76 13.08 3.73
C ALA A 135 -11.05 12.98 2.88
N ASP A 136 -11.82 14.08 2.78
CA ASP A 136 -13.12 14.14 2.10
C ASP A 136 -13.13 13.56 0.67
N ARG A 137 -12.00 13.67 -0.04
CA ARG A 137 -11.85 13.08 -1.37
C ARG A 137 -11.89 11.56 -1.30
N TYR A 138 -11.18 10.95 -0.36
CA TYR A 138 -11.10 9.49 -0.24
C TYR A 138 -12.36 8.89 0.37
N GLN A 139 -13.06 9.62 1.25
CA GLN A 139 -14.41 9.23 1.66
C GLN A 139 -15.35 9.09 0.46
N ARG A 140 -15.34 10.08 -0.44
CA ARG A 140 -16.14 10.05 -1.68
C ARG A 140 -15.72 8.94 -2.64
N LEU A 141 -14.42 8.74 -2.84
CA LEU A 141 -13.91 7.66 -3.69
C LEU A 141 -14.29 6.29 -3.13
N LEU A 142 -14.10 6.08 -1.82
CA LEU A 142 -14.44 4.83 -1.16
C LEU A 142 -15.93 4.53 -1.29
N ALA A 143 -16.80 5.52 -1.05
CA ALA A 143 -18.24 5.37 -1.23
C ALA A 143 -18.61 5.02 -2.69
N ALA A 144 -17.99 5.67 -3.67
CA ALA A 144 -18.22 5.38 -5.08
C ALA A 144 -17.83 3.95 -5.47
N PHE A 145 -16.70 3.44 -4.98
CA PHE A 145 -16.25 2.07 -5.26
C PHE A 145 -17.04 1.00 -4.49
N LEU A 146 -17.55 1.28 -3.29
CA LEU A 146 -18.31 0.29 -2.51
C LEU A 146 -19.80 0.25 -2.84
N ALA A 147 -20.33 1.25 -3.55
CA ALA A 147 -21.72 1.32 -3.97
C ALA A 147 -22.02 0.60 -5.31
N GLY A 148 -20.97 0.31 -6.10
CA GLY A 148 -21.05 -0.47 -7.35
C GLY A 148 -20.83 -1.96 -7.10
#